data_AF-A0A2N3B5Y4-F1
#
_entry.id   AF-A0A2N3B5Y4-F1
#
_cell.length_a   1.000
_cell.length_b   1.000
_cell.length_c   1.000
_cell.angle_alpha   90.00
_cell.angle_beta   90.00
_cell.angle_gamma   90.00
#
_symmetry.space_group_name_H-M   'P 1'
#
loop_
_entity.id
_entity.type
_entity.pdbx_description
1 polymer ?
#
loop_
_entity_poly.entity_id
_entity_poly.type
_entity_poly.pdbx_seq_one_letter_code
_entity_poly.pdbx_strand_id
1 'polypeptide(L)'
;MAIVATMIATSLSYTANAQTRVQAPAPPPQPPKPGFQATDIDPIIKRLNELQAEVKALRESAGKQVIALHYTPTENAGWADNNWNANQERSTFRCKQALADRFGRVISYDIQMNGELYFFGNVLCETKP
;
A
#
# COMPACT_ATOMS: atom_id res chain seq x y z
N MET A 1 -57.77 -0.68 -17.66
CA MET A 1 -58.14 -1.75 -16.71
C MET A 1 -57.57 -3.07 -17.21
N ALA A 2 -57.28 -3.97 -16.25
CA ALA A 2 -56.90 -5.37 -16.39
C ALA A 2 -55.41 -5.70 -16.59
N ILE A 3 -55.02 -6.65 -15.76
CA ILE A 3 -53.71 -7.24 -15.45
C ILE A 3 -53.55 -8.52 -16.33
N VAL A 4 -52.41 -9.20 -16.18
CA VAL A 4 -52.20 -10.66 -16.33
C VAL A 4 -51.53 -11.00 -17.67
N ALA A 5 -50.24 -11.35 -17.77
CA ALA A 5 -49.37 -12.34 -17.09
C ALA A 5 -49.31 -13.70 -17.81
N THR A 6 -48.07 -14.13 -18.12
CA THR A 6 -47.53 -15.52 -18.12
C THR A 6 -48.19 -16.55 -19.07
N MET A 7 -47.54 -17.56 -19.67
CA MET A 7 -46.20 -18.19 -19.63
C MET A 7 -46.18 -19.28 -20.76
N ILE A 8 -45.02 -19.93 -20.94
CA ILE A 8 -44.79 -21.32 -21.43
C ILE A 8 -44.13 -21.47 -22.81
N ALA A 9 -42.99 -22.16 -22.75
CA ALA A 9 -42.16 -22.68 -23.83
C ALA A 9 -42.52 -24.14 -24.13
N THR A 10 -42.25 -24.63 -25.36
CA THR A 10 -41.98 -26.07 -25.61
C THR A 10 -41.18 -26.31 -26.90
N SER A 11 -40.00 -26.91 -26.69
CA SER A 11 -39.31 -27.98 -27.44
C SER A 11 -39.51 -28.18 -28.95
N LEU A 12 -38.39 -28.13 -29.69
CA LEU A 12 -38.22 -28.78 -31.01
C LEU A 12 -37.14 -29.87 -30.93
N SER A 13 -37.56 -31.08 -31.29
CA SER A 13 -36.84 -32.35 -31.31
C SER A 13 -35.81 -32.44 -32.45
N TYR A 14 -34.66 -33.09 -32.25
CA TYR A 14 -33.97 -33.82 -33.32
C TYR A 14 -33.25 -35.08 -32.81
N THR A 15 -33.40 -36.13 -33.61
CA THR A 15 -33.12 -37.54 -33.35
C THR A 15 -31.62 -37.89 -33.43
N ALA A 16 -31.24 -38.84 -32.58
CA ALA A 16 -29.91 -39.42 -32.48
C ALA A 16 -29.54 -40.29 -33.69
N ASN A 17 -28.33 -40.08 -34.24
CA ASN A 17 -27.63 -41.07 -35.06
C ASN A 17 -26.49 -41.65 -34.23
N ALA A 18 -26.62 -42.92 -33.84
CA ALA A 18 -25.58 -43.68 -33.17
C ALA A 18 -24.47 -44.05 -34.18
N GLN A 19 -23.28 -43.49 -34.01
CA GLN A 19 -22.06 -43.99 -34.65
C GLN A 19 -21.24 -44.75 -33.60
N THR A 20 -21.22 -46.08 -33.72
CA THR A 20 -20.41 -46.98 -32.89
C THR A 20 -18.94 -46.77 -33.26
N ARG A 21 -18.19 -46.04 -32.42
CA ARG A 21 -16.75 -45.87 -32.56
C ARG A 21 -16.06 -47.08 -31.92
N VAL A 22 -15.40 -47.92 -32.72
CA VAL A 22 -14.51 -48.96 -32.19
C VAL A 22 -13.29 -48.25 -31.61
N GLN A 23 -13.16 -48.32 -30.29
CA GLN A 23 -12.10 -47.66 -29.53
C GLN A 23 -10.84 -48.54 -29.60
N ALA A 24 -9.78 -48.05 -30.27
CA ALA A 24 -8.48 -48.72 -30.24
C ALA A 24 -7.88 -48.68 -28.82
N PRO A 25 -7.14 -49.70 -28.38
CA PRO A 25 -6.49 -49.70 -27.07
C PRO A 25 -5.53 -48.52 -26.91
N ALA A 26 -5.54 -47.89 -25.73
CA ALA A 26 -4.64 -46.78 -25.41
C ALA A 26 -3.16 -47.25 -25.42
N PRO A 27 -2.22 -46.41 -25.91
CA PRO A 27 -0.81 -46.72 -25.81
C PRO A 27 -0.35 -46.76 -24.34
N PRO A 28 0.64 -47.61 -24.00
CA PRO A 28 1.11 -47.75 -22.63
C PRO A 28 1.72 -46.43 -22.09
N PRO A 29 1.61 -46.17 -20.78
CA PRO A 29 2.14 -44.97 -20.17
C PRO A 29 3.66 -44.91 -20.33
N GLN A 30 4.16 -43.76 -20.80
CA GLN A 30 5.60 -43.51 -20.86
C GLN A 30 6.19 -43.36 -19.45
N PRO A 31 7.44 -43.81 -19.21
CA PRO A 31 8.12 -43.57 -17.94
C PRO A 31 8.25 -42.06 -17.67
N PRO A 32 8.12 -41.60 -16.42
CA PRO A 32 8.38 -40.22 -16.07
C PRO A 32 9.81 -39.85 -16.47
N LYS A 33 9.99 -38.74 -17.20
CA LYS A 33 11.31 -38.20 -17.47
C LYS A 33 11.96 -37.80 -16.13
N PRO A 34 13.26 -38.04 -15.91
CA PRO A 34 13.95 -37.57 -14.70
C PRO A 34 13.77 -36.06 -14.58
N GLY A 35 13.11 -35.63 -13.50
CA GLY A 35 12.86 -34.21 -13.24
C GLY A 35 14.17 -33.49 -12.93
N PHE A 36 14.36 -32.31 -13.51
CA PHE A 36 15.35 -31.36 -13.02
C PHE A 36 15.02 -31.04 -11.55
N GLN A 37 15.86 -31.48 -10.62
CA GLN A 37 15.77 -31.02 -9.23
C GLN A 37 16.03 -29.52 -9.22
N ALA A 38 15.04 -28.75 -8.77
CA ALA A 38 15.23 -27.34 -8.50
C ALA A 38 16.36 -27.20 -7.47
N THR A 39 17.37 -26.38 -7.80
CA THR A 39 18.47 -26.09 -6.89
C THR A 39 17.89 -25.52 -5.60
N ASP A 40 18.10 -26.20 -4.47
CA ASP A 40 17.70 -25.70 -3.17
C ASP A 40 18.29 -24.31 -2.98
N ILE A 41 17.43 -23.31 -2.75
CA ILE A 41 17.86 -21.94 -2.50
C ILE A 41 18.73 -21.97 -1.26
N ASP A 42 19.92 -21.37 -1.34
CA ASP A 42 20.84 -21.25 -0.22
C ASP A 42 20.05 -20.81 1.04
N PRO A 43 20.11 -21.56 2.15
CA PRO A 43 19.35 -21.25 3.35
C PRO A 43 19.62 -19.82 3.88
N ILE A 44 20.79 -19.25 3.59
CA ILE A 44 21.13 -17.86 3.92
C ILE A 44 20.28 -16.89 3.09
N ILE A 45 20.12 -17.13 1.78
CA ILE A 45 19.30 -16.29 0.91
C ILE A 45 17.84 -16.38 1.31
N LYS A 46 17.36 -17.58 1.66
CA LYS A 46 16.00 -17.76 2.20
C LYS A 46 15.80 -16.91 3.46
N ARG A 47 16.73 -16.99 4.43
CA ARG A 47 16.67 -16.22 5.67
C ARG A 47 16.74 -14.71 5.43
N LEU A 48 17.53 -14.25 4.47
CA LEU A 48 17.63 -12.84 4.11
C LEU A 48 16.29 -12.31 3.57
N ASN A 49 15.64 -13.08 2.69
CA ASN A 49 14.34 -12.72 2.11
C ASN A 49 13.24 -12.69 3.18
N GLU A 50 13.24 -13.64 4.12
CA GLU A 50 12.33 -13.66 5.27
C GLU A 50 12.49 -12.41 6.15
N LEU A 51 13.73 -12.06 6.51
CA LEU A 51 14.02 -10.87 7.29
C LEU A 51 13.61 -9.58 6.57
N GLN A 52 13.81 -9.49 5.26
CA GLN A 52 13.34 -8.35 4.47
C GLN A 52 11.82 -8.24 4.48
N ALA A 53 11.11 -9.37 4.38
CA ALA A 53 9.66 -9.41 4.45
C ALA A 53 9.15 -9.01 5.85
N GLU A 54 9.79 -9.49 6.92
CA GLU A 54 9.48 -9.09 8.30
C GLU A 54 9.70 -7.60 8.53
N VAL A 55 10.82 -7.04 8.08
CA VAL A 55 11.09 -5.58 8.18
C VAL A 55 10.05 -4.78 7.39
N LYS A 56 9.64 -5.24 6.20
CA LYS A 56 8.59 -4.60 5.41
C LYS A 56 7.24 -4.65 6.13
N ALA A 57 6.87 -5.81 6.66
CA ALA A 57 5.62 -5.99 7.41
C ALA A 57 5.62 -5.16 8.70
N LEU A 58 6.75 -5.07 9.40
CA LEU A 58 6.91 -4.23 10.59
C LEU A 58 6.73 -2.74 10.25
N ARG A 59 7.32 -2.28 9.13
CA ARG A 59 7.08 -0.92 8.62
C ARG A 59 5.59 -0.73 8.32
N GLU A 60 5.01 -1.56 7.46
CA GLU A 60 3.58 -1.48 7.11
C GLU A 60 2.65 -1.51 8.34
N SER A 61 3.00 -2.28 9.38
CA SER A 61 2.24 -2.37 10.64
C SER A 61 2.42 -1.18 11.57
N ALA A 62 3.55 -0.47 11.51
CA ALA A 62 3.81 0.71 12.33
C ALA A 62 2.85 1.87 11.99
N GLY A 63 2.26 1.82 10.79
CA GLY A 63 1.22 2.73 10.33
C GLY A 63 1.70 4.18 10.25
N LYS A 64 0.84 5.04 9.71
CA LYS A 64 1.09 6.48 9.73
C LYS A 64 0.90 7.02 11.14
N GLN A 65 1.99 7.47 11.74
CA GLN A 65 1.97 8.20 13.01
C GLN A 65 1.93 9.71 12.76
N VAL A 66 1.16 10.43 13.56
CA VAL A 66 1.17 11.90 13.60
C VAL A 66 2.02 12.34 14.79
N ILE A 67 3.08 13.09 14.51
CA ILE A 67 4.02 13.61 15.49
C ILE A 67 3.84 15.11 15.60
N ALA A 68 3.67 15.63 16.81
CA ALA A 68 3.61 17.05 17.09
C ALA A 68 4.99 17.56 17.52
N LEU A 69 5.54 18.52 16.77
CA LEU A 69 6.74 19.26 17.17
C LEU A 69 6.31 20.55 17.86
N HIS A 70 6.62 20.65 19.15
CA HIS A 70 6.31 21.82 19.97
C HIS A 70 7.55 22.72 20.04
N TYR A 71 7.35 24.03 19.85
CA TYR A 71 8.42 25.02 19.94
C TYR A 71 7.98 26.15 20.86
N THR A 72 8.87 26.54 21.76
CA THR A 72 8.69 27.78 22.50
C THR A 72 9.28 28.96 21.72
N PRO A 73 8.70 30.16 21.85
CA PRO A 73 9.25 31.37 21.20
C PRO A 73 10.69 31.71 21.61
N THR A 74 11.15 31.19 22.75
CA THR A 74 12.51 31.42 23.27
C THR A 74 13.54 30.44 22.72
N GLU A 75 13.12 29.22 22.39
CA GLU A 75 14.02 28.19 21.83
C GLU A 75 14.23 28.35 20.33
N ASN A 76 13.41 29.17 19.67
CA ASN A 76 13.37 29.27 18.22
C ASN A 76 13.14 30.72 17.80
N ALA A 77 14.13 31.30 17.14
CA ALA A 77 13.99 32.63 16.59
C ALA A 77 12.84 32.65 15.56
N GLY A 78 11.92 33.60 15.71
CA GLY A 78 10.88 33.86 14.73
C GLY A 78 11.42 34.55 13.48
N TRP A 79 10.54 34.74 12.50
CA TRP A 79 10.81 35.39 11.23
C TRP A 79 9.98 36.66 11.09
N ALA A 80 10.50 37.62 10.31
CA ALA A 80 9.81 38.87 10.05
C ALA A 80 8.58 38.69 9.14
N ASP A 81 8.56 37.63 8.32
CA ASP A 81 7.50 37.37 7.35
C ASP A 81 6.59 36.20 7.76
N ASN A 82 5.28 36.41 7.63
CA ASN A 82 4.25 35.40 7.80
C ASN A 82 3.47 35.23 6.50
N ASN A 83 4.01 34.44 5.58
CA ASN A 83 3.35 34.14 4.32
C ASN A 83 3.22 32.63 4.10
N TRP A 84 2.19 32.25 3.36
CA TRP A 84 1.83 30.84 3.15
C TRP A 84 2.98 30.01 2.57
N ASN A 85 3.64 30.50 1.52
CA ASN A 85 4.68 29.74 0.81
C ASN A 85 5.89 29.50 1.71
N ALA A 86 6.41 30.55 2.34
CA ALA A 86 7.53 30.44 3.27
C ALA A 86 7.19 29.56 4.47
N ASN A 87 5.97 29.66 5.01
CA ASN A 87 5.56 28.83 6.13
C ASN A 87 5.44 27.35 5.75
N GLN A 88 4.97 27.04 4.54
CA GLN A 88 4.94 25.66 4.03
C GLN A 88 6.34 25.07 3.88
N GLU A 89 7.28 25.82 3.32
CA GLU A 89 8.68 25.37 3.18
C GLU A 89 9.35 25.18 4.53
N ARG A 90 9.20 26.14 5.45
CA ARG A 90 9.82 26.10 6.79
C ARG A 90 9.24 24.98 7.65
N SER A 91 7.91 24.79 7.67
CA SER A 91 7.29 23.68 8.41
C SER A 91 7.70 22.31 7.84
N THR A 92 7.79 22.20 6.51
CA THR A 92 8.28 20.99 5.85
C THR A 92 9.73 20.70 6.23
N PHE A 93 10.59 21.71 6.22
CA PHE A 93 11.98 21.57 6.63
C PHE A 93 12.11 21.06 8.07
N ARG A 94 11.34 21.62 9.00
CA ARG A 94 11.32 21.19 10.41
C ARG A 94 10.86 19.74 10.58
N CYS A 95 9.78 19.34 9.92
CA CYS A 95 9.32 17.96 9.94
C CYS A 95 10.35 16.99 9.35
N LYS A 96 11.04 17.38 8.27
CA LYS A 96 12.13 16.58 7.67
C LYS A 96 13.32 16.43 8.62
N GLN A 97 13.71 17.48 9.33
CA GLN A 97 14.79 17.39 10.32
C GLN A 97 14.43 16.45 11.48
N ALA A 98 13.18 16.51 11.97
CA ALA A 98 12.75 15.70 13.11
C ALA A 98 12.51 14.23 12.75
N LEU A 99 11.94 13.95 11.58
CA LEU A 99 11.52 12.60 11.19
C LEU A 99 12.48 11.89 10.22
N ALA A 100 13.43 12.62 9.62
CA ALA A 100 14.38 12.09 8.64
C ALA A 100 13.69 11.27 7.52
N ASP A 101 14.11 10.01 7.34
CA ASP A 101 13.58 9.09 6.33
C ASP A 101 12.10 8.75 6.55
N ARG A 102 11.63 8.82 7.80
CA ARG A 102 10.23 8.60 8.20
C ARG A 102 9.31 9.75 7.84
N PHE A 103 9.81 10.90 7.38
CA PHE A 103 8.94 12.03 7.03
C PHE A 103 8.00 11.70 5.87
N GLY A 104 6.69 11.80 6.10
CA GLY A 104 5.64 11.68 5.09
C GLY A 104 5.23 13.06 4.55
N ARG A 105 4.54 13.85 5.37
CA ARG A 105 4.06 15.19 5.00
C ARG A 105 3.82 16.07 6.22
N VAL A 106 3.72 17.38 6.01
CA VAL A 106 3.14 18.29 7.01
C VAL A 106 1.62 18.15 6.97
N ILE A 107 0.99 18.05 8.13
CA ILE A 107 -0.48 18.02 8.27
C ILE A 107 -1.00 19.42 8.52
N SER A 108 -0.43 20.10 9.51
CA SER A 108 -0.80 21.46 9.90
C SER A 108 0.32 22.10 10.70
N TYR A 109 0.19 23.40 10.90
CA TYR A 109 1.02 24.17 11.81
C TYR A 109 0.22 25.37 12.33
N ASP A 110 0.60 25.90 13.49
CA ASP A 110 0.15 27.21 13.95
C ASP A 110 1.32 28.20 13.97
N ILE A 111 0.98 29.45 13.66
CA ILE A 111 1.89 30.58 13.75
C ILE A 111 1.48 31.42 14.94
N GLN A 112 2.47 31.76 15.76
CA GLN A 112 2.34 32.65 16.89
C GLN A 112 3.22 33.89 16.67
N MET A 113 2.91 34.97 17.39
CA MET A 113 3.68 36.21 17.36
C MET A 113 4.37 36.43 18.70
N ASN A 114 5.65 36.80 18.65
CA ASN A 114 6.43 37.26 19.80
C ASN A 114 7.16 38.55 19.41
N GLY A 115 6.68 39.68 19.92
CA GLY A 115 7.08 40.99 19.43
C GLY A 115 6.69 41.17 17.96
N GLU A 116 7.65 41.57 17.13
CA GLU A 116 7.46 41.77 15.69
C GLU A 116 7.74 40.50 14.85
N LEU A 117 8.08 39.38 15.50
CA LEU A 117 8.45 38.14 14.82
C LEU A 117 7.34 37.09 14.92
N TYR A 118 7.22 36.32 13.85
CA TYR A 118 6.33 35.16 13.75
C TYR A 118 7.10 33.87 13.95
N PHE A 119 6.57 32.91 14.69
CA PHE A 119 7.22 31.61 14.89
C PHE A 119 6.18 30.49 14.90
N PHE A 120 6.62 29.25 14.68
CA PHE A 120 5.72 28.11 14.83
C PHE A 120 5.56 27.78 16.31
N GLY A 121 4.32 27.66 16.79
CA GLY A 121 4.06 27.07 18.11
C GLY A 121 4.11 25.54 18.02
N ASN A 122 3.33 24.99 17.10
CA ASN A 122 3.29 23.56 16.80
C ASN A 122 3.40 23.31 15.30
N VAL A 123 4.04 22.19 14.95
CA VAL A 123 4.02 21.63 13.59
C VAL A 123 3.65 20.16 13.68
N LEU A 124 2.55 19.77 13.02
CA LEU A 124 2.11 18.38 12.94
C LEU A 124 2.67 17.72 11.69
N CYS A 125 3.41 16.62 11.90
CA CYS A 125 4.07 15.86 10.87
C CYS A 125 3.49 14.45 10.78
N GLU A 126 3.11 14.00 9.59
CA GLU A 126 2.75 12.61 9.31
C GLU A 126 4.02 11.82 8.97
N THR A 127 4.18 10.62 9.53
CA THR A 127 5.21 9.68 9.11
C THR A 127 4.78 8.86 7.90
N LYS A 128 5.75 8.39 7.11
CA LYS A 128 5.51 7.32 6.15
C LYS A 128 5.07 6.04 6.89
N PRO A 129 4.24 5.19 6.27
CA PRO A 129 4.05 3.83 6.74
C PRO A 129 5.41 3.12 6.86
#